data_AF-A0A377HT29-F1
#
_entry.id   AF-A0A377HT29-F1
#
_cell.length_a   1.000
_cell.length_b   1.000
_cell.length_c   1.000
_cell.angle_alpha   90.00
_cell.angle_beta   90.00
_cell.angle_gamma   90.00
#
_symmetry.space_group_name_H-M   'P 1'
#
loop_
_entity.id
_entity.type
_entity.pdbx_description
1 polymer ?
#
loop_
_entity_poly.entity_id
_entity_poly.type
_entity_poly.pdbx_seq_one_letter_code
_entity_poly.pdbx_strand_id
1 'polypeptide(L)'
;MNKRDRLLSKIKKLLALSKSANPHEAATALRQAQKLMQEHQIQQNEVEITEKANPQKFAQKAPQYIHNLCGVINKAFGVSCYLQGDGYPIKSHVVFFGQDERSEIASYCFDVLFRQLNTARKAFNTGQSKRLKRSTLISRAEAFCEGWVDGIYQSVREFALNLTEQEKTALANYHQILRE
;
A
#
# COMPACT_ATOMS: atom_id res chain seq x y z
N MET A 1 18.12 4.03 20.02
CA MET A 1 17.51 3.86 18.68
C MET A 1 18.57 3.31 17.74
N ASN A 2 18.41 2.05 17.30
CA ASN A 2 19.39 1.38 16.45
C ASN A 2 19.34 1.97 15.01
N LYS A 3 20.28 1.57 14.14
CA LYS A 3 20.39 2.07 12.76
C LYS A 3 19.11 1.79 11.93
N ARG A 4 18.48 0.64 12.17
CA ARG A 4 17.23 0.20 11.53
C ARG A 4 16.05 1.11 11.89
N ASP A 5 15.82 1.38 13.16
CA ASP A 5 14.72 2.23 13.63
C ASP A 5 14.85 3.67 13.10
N ARG A 6 16.09 4.18 12.99
CA ARG A 6 16.37 5.49 12.40
C ARG A 6 15.99 5.54 10.93
N LEU A 7 16.33 4.49 10.17
CA LEU A 7 15.98 4.37 8.76
C LEU A 7 14.46 4.29 8.58
N LEU A 8 13.79 3.41 9.33
CA LEU A 8 12.33 3.27 9.33
C LEU A 8 11.66 4.61 9.64
N SER A 9 12.13 5.33 10.66
CA SER A 9 11.62 6.66 11.00
C SER A 9 11.81 7.67 9.87
N LYS A 10 12.96 7.65 9.19
CA LYS A 10 13.25 8.54 8.06
C LYS A 10 12.34 8.23 6.87
N ILE A 11 12.12 6.96 6.55
CA ILE A 11 11.22 6.53 5.48
C ILE A 11 9.78 6.94 5.78
N LYS A 12 9.30 6.67 7.00
CA LYS A 12 7.96 7.09 7.43
C LYS A 12 7.79 8.60 7.34
N LYS A 13 8.80 9.37 7.76
CA LYS A 13 8.80 10.84 7.61
C LYS A 13 8.75 11.28 6.15
N LEU A 14 9.53 10.67 5.27
CA LEU A 14 9.50 10.98 3.82
C LEU A 14 8.12 10.72 3.22
N LEU A 15 7.51 9.56 3.53
CA LEU A 15 6.15 9.23 3.09
C LEU A 15 5.13 10.23 3.65
N ALA A 16 5.25 10.64 4.91
CA ALA A 16 4.35 11.61 5.55
C ALA A 16 4.50 13.04 5.00
N LEU A 17 5.66 13.40 4.44
CA LEU A 17 5.91 14.72 3.86
C LEU A 17 5.16 14.92 2.54
N SER A 18 4.76 13.85 1.86
CA SER A 18 3.81 13.93 0.73
C SER A 18 2.44 14.31 1.27
N LYS A 19 2.14 15.62 1.29
CA LYS A 19 0.89 16.15 1.87
C LYS A 19 -0.24 16.29 0.86
N SER A 20 0.04 16.34 -0.44
CA SER A 20 -1.03 16.56 -1.41
C SER A 20 -1.75 15.26 -1.79
N ALA A 21 -2.97 15.44 -2.30
CA ALA A 21 -3.76 14.39 -2.93
C ALA A 21 -3.31 14.10 -4.39
N ASN A 22 -2.22 14.73 -4.85
CA ASN A 22 -1.71 14.56 -6.20
C ASN A 22 -0.96 13.21 -6.31
N PRO A 23 -1.34 12.33 -7.24
CA PRO A 23 -0.68 11.04 -7.41
C PRO A 23 0.80 11.16 -7.77
N HIS A 24 1.24 12.24 -8.42
CA HIS A 24 2.66 12.44 -8.75
C HIS A 24 3.54 12.72 -7.52
N GLU A 25 3.04 13.49 -6.54
CA GLU A 25 3.76 13.71 -5.29
C GLU A 25 3.84 12.42 -4.47
N ALA A 26 2.72 11.70 -4.38
CA ALA A 26 2.65 10.40 -3.72
C ALA A 26 3.66 9.40 -4.32
N ALA A 27 3.72 9.33 -5.64
CA ALA A 27 4.68 8.49 -6.35
C ALA A 27 6.14 8.91 -6.11
N THR A 28 6.42 10.22 -6.04
CA THR A 28 7.77 10.73 -5.78
C THR A 28 8.24 10.33 -4.37
N ALA A 29 7.39 10.46 -3.36
CA ALA A 29 7.71 10.04 -2.00
C ALA A 29 7.91 8.53 -1.89
N LEU A 30 7.07 7.74 -2.59
CA LEU A 30 7.21 6.28 -2.64
C LEU A 30 8.54 5.87 -3.29
N ARG A 31 8.93 6.52 -4.40
CA ARG A 31 10.21 6.28 -5.06
C ARG A 31 11.39 6.60 -4.14
N GLN A 32 11.35 7.72 -3.43
CA GLN A 32 12.42 8.08 -2.49
C GLN A 32 12.50 7.11 -1.30
N ALA A 33 11.36 6.67 -0.77
CA ALA A 33 11.31 5.66 0.29
C ALA A 33 11.95 4.35 -0.14
N GLN A 34 11.59 3.87 -1.33
CA GLN A 34 12.09 2.61 -1.91
C GLN A 34 13.61 2.69 -2.19
N LYS A 35 14.09 3.80 -2.78
CA LYS A 35 15.53 4.03 -2.99
C LYS A 35 16.31 4.00 -1.67
N LEU A 36 15.79 4.65 -0.63
CA LEU A 36 16.45 4.69 0.69
C LEU A 36 16.49 3.29 1.35
N MET A 37 15.47 2.45 1.13
CA MET A 37 15.50 1.05 1.60
C MET A 37 16.58 0.23 0.89
N GLN A 38 16.73 0.41 -0.42
CA GLN A 38 17.73 -0.31 -1.21
C GLN A 38 19.17 0.07 -0.82
N GLU A 39 19.44 1.37 -0.68
CA GLU A 39 20.77 1.89 -0.33
C GLU A 39 21.28 1.38 1.02
N HIS A 40 20.36 1.18 1.97
CA HIS A 40 20.73 0.80 3.33
C HIS A 40 20.81 -0.71 3.55
N GLN A 41 20.63 -1.53 2.50
CA GLN A 41 20.78 -2.99 2.49
C GLN A 41 20.43 -3.59 3.86
N ILE A 42 19.14 -3.65 4.19
CA ILE A 42 18.68 -4.47 5.31
C ILE A 42 18.86 -5.93 4.90
N GLN A 43 20.12 -6.35 4.86
CA GLN A 43 20.55 -7.70 4.55
C GLN A 43 21.05 -8.36 5.83
N GLN A 44 20.79 -9.66 5.89
CA GLN A 44 21.29 -10.64 6.86
C GLN A 44 20.45 -10.80 8.13
N ASN A 45 19.29 -11.42 7.97
CA ASN A 45 19.01 -12.66 8.71
C ASN A 45 18.05 -13.53 7.90
N GLU A 46 17.82 -14.77 8.33
CA GLU A 46 16.85 -15.70 7.75
C GLU A 46 15.59 -14.97 7.29
N VAL A 47 15.01 -15.40 6.16
CA VAL A 47 13.78 -14.83 5.59
C VAL A 47 12.60 -15.19 6.49
N GLU A 48 12.58 -14.62 7.69
CA GLU A 48 11.47 -14.70 8.63
C GLU A 48 10.35 -13.83 8.06
N ILE A 49 9.23 -14.48 7.76
CA ILE A 49 8.03 -13.80 7.33
C ILE A 49 7.28 -13.32 8.57
N THR A 50 7.08 -12.02 8.63
CA THR A 50 6.29 -11.36 9.66
C THR A 50 5.03 -10.78 9.04
N GLU A 51 4.00 -10.59 9.86
CA GLU A 51 2.78 -9.93 9.45
C GLU A 51 2.63 -8.55 10.08
N LYS A 52 2.09 -7.61 9.30
CA LYS A 52 1.67 -6.31 9.77
C LYS A 52 0.28 -5.96 9.28
N ALA A 53 -0.69 -6.01 10.19
CA ALA A 53 -2.02 -5.49 9.97
C ALA A 53 -2.01 -3.96 9.82
N ASN A 54 -2.71 -3.45 8.81
CA ASN A 54 -2.95 -2.03 8.65
C ASN A 54 -4.19 -1.61 9.45
N PRO A 55 -4.16 -0.47 10.18
CA PRO A 55 -5.29 -0.04 10.99
C PRO A 55 -6.49 0.50 10.18
N GLN A 56 -6.31 0.83 8.90
CA GLN A 56 -7.36 1.37 8.06
C GLN A 56 -8.37 0.28 7.68
N LYS A 57 -9.63 0.52 8.07
CA LYS A 57 -10.75 -0.38 7.77
C LYS A 57 -11.61 0.17 6.64
N PHE A 58 -12.08 -0.73 5.77
CA PHE A 58 -12.99 -0.44 4.67
C PHE A 58 -14.13 -1.47 4.60
N ALA A 59 -15.02 -1.33 3.62
CA ALA A 59 -16.14 -2.24 3.44
C ALA A 59 -15.66 -3.69 3.32
N GLN A 60 -16.45 -4.64 3.83
CA GLN A 60 -16.14 -6.08 3.80
C GLN A 60 -15.72 -6.53 2.39
N LYS A 61 -16.51 -6.14 1.38
CA LYS A 61 -16.13 -6.28 -0.03
C LYS A 61 -15.27 -5.08 -0.42
N ALA A 62 -13.96 -5.29 -0.49
CA ALA A 62 -13.03 -4.26 -0.94
C ALA A 62 -13.28 -3.91 -2.42
N PRO A 63 -13.31 -2.62 -2.77
CA PRO A 63 -13.38 -2.19 -4.16
C PRO A 63 -12.04 -2.41 -4.88
N GLN A 64 -12.07 -2.52 -6.21
CA GLN A 64 -10.92 -2.88 -7.04
C GLN A 64 -9.69 -1.98 -6.81
N TYR A 65 -9.89 -0.67 -6.61
CA TYR A 65 -8.78 0.25 -6.36
C TYR A 65 -7.96 -0.09 -5.09
N ILE A 66 -8.54 -0.77 -4.10
CA ILE A 66 -7.80 -1.25 -2.91
C ILE A 66 -6.84 -2.36 -3.32
N HIS A 67 -7.31 -3.33 -4.10
CA HIS A 67 -6.46 -4.40 -4.63
C HIS A 67 -5.34 -3.84 -5.50
N ASN A 68 -5.64 -2.86 -6.35
CA ASN A 68 -4.64 -2.19 -7.17
C ASN A 68 -3.60 -1.48 -6.29
N LEU A 69 -4.03 -0.76 -5.25
CA LEU A 69 -3.14 -0.06 -4.32
C LEU A 69 -2.22 -1.04 -3.58
N CYS A 70 -2.76 -2.16 -3.09
CA CYS A 70 -1.96 -3.24 -2.53
C CYS A 70 -0.94 -3.78 -3.53
N GLY A 71 -1.34 -4.02 -4.78
CA GLY A 71 -0.43 -4.50 -5.83
C GLY A 71 0.74 -3.54 -6.11
N VAL A 72 0.50 -2.23 -6.08
CA VAL A 72 1.56 -1.22 -6.20
C VAL A 72 2.55 -1.31 -5.04
N ILE A 73 2.04 -1.39 -3.81
CA ILE A 73 2.86 -1.45 -2.59
C ILE A 73 3.65 -2.76 -2.53
N ASN A 74 3.02 -3.88 -2.86
CA ASN A 74 3.65 -5.20 -2.92
C ASN A 74 4.87 -5.19 -3.85
N LYS A 75 4.72 -4.63 -5.05
CA LYS A 75 5.82 -4.50 -6.03
C LYS A 75 6.91 -3.53 -5.57
N ALA A 76 6.53 -2.41 -4.96
CA ALA A 76 7.47 -1.38 -4.53
C ALA A 76 8.37 -1.85 -3.37
N PHE A 77 7.82 -2.63 -2.44
CA PHE A 77 8.53 -3.05 -1.22
C PHE A 77 8.90 -4.53 -1.19
N GLY A 78 8.52 -5.32 -2.20
CA GLY A 78 8.81 -6.76 -2.22
C GLY A 78 8.11 -7.51 -1.10
N VAL A 79 6.82 -7.22 -0.90
CA VAL A 79 5.95 -7.86 0.10
C VAL A 79 4.74 -8.47 -0.59
N SER A 80 3.98 -9.28 0.14
CA SER A 80 2.66 -9.74 -0.25
C SER A 80 1.63 -9.31 0.80
N CYS A 81 0.34 -9.46 0.49
CA CYS A 81 -0.71 -9.10 1.43
C CYS A 81 -1.98 -9.93 1.21
N TYR A 82 -2.81 -10.00 2.24
CA TYR A 82 -4.17 -10.50 2.17
C TYR A 82 -5.15 -9.52 2.82
N LEU A 83 -6.45 -9.73 2.61
CA LEU A 83 -7.51 -8.96 3.26
C LEU A 83 -8.11 -9.79 4.38
N GLN A 84 -8.18 -9.22 5.58
CA GLN A 84 -8.81 -9.85 6.73
C GLN A 84 -10.05 -9.08 7.15
N GLY A 85 -11.17 -9.81 7.36
CA GLY A 85 -12.43 -9.27 7.85
C GLY A 85 -12.56 -9.46 9.36
N ASP A 86 -12.90 -8.41 10.10
CA ASP A 86 -13.10 -8.46 11.55
C ASP A 86 -14.24 -7.55 12.04
N GLY A 87 -14.72 -7.81 13.27
CA GLY A 87 -15.72 -7.00 13.97
C GLY A 87 -17.18 -7.15 13.51
N TYR A 88 -18.06 -6.32 14.09
CA TYR A 88 -19.48 -6.23 13.73
C TYR A 88 -19.93 -4.75 13.61
N PRO A 89 -20.47 -4.31 12.46
CA PRO A 89 -20.53 -5.03 11.19
C PRO A 89 -19.12 -5.33 10.65
N ILE A 90 -18.98 -6.45 9.91
CA ILE A 90 -17.69 -6.91 9.40
C ILE A 90 -17.08 -5.82 8.49
N LYS A 91 -15.84 -5.45 8.77
CA LYS A 91 -15.02 -4.58 7.92
C LYS A 91 -13.73 -5.29 7.56
N SER A 92 -13.20 -4.97 6.37
CA SER A 92 -11.93 -5.54 5.92
C SER A 92 -10.79 -4.55 6.15
N HIS A 93 -9.61 -5.09 6.41
CA HIS A 93 -8.36 -4.36 6.45
C HIS A 93 -7.27 -5.18 5.74
N VAL A 94 -6.16 -4.52 5.39
CA VAL A 94 -5.03 -5.19 4.72
C VAL A 94 -4.05 -5.71 5.76
N VAL A 95 -3.58 -6.93 5.59
CA VAL A 95 -2.43 -7.49 6.32
C VAL A 95 -1.30 -7.70 5.34
N PHE A 96 -0.18 -7.00 5.53
CA PHE A 96 1.03 -7.17 4.74
C PHE A 96 1.93 -8.22 5.39
N PHE A 97 2.61 -9.02 4.58
CA PHE A 97 3.57 -10.00 5.07
C PHE A 97 4.84 -10.03 4.21
N GLY A 98 5.96 -10.29 4.88
CA GLY A 98 7.31 -10.28 4.32
C GLY A 98 8.33 -10.08 5.43
N GLN A 99 9.55 -9.70 5.05
CA GLN A 99 10.58 -9.30 6.03
C GLN A 99 10.04 -8.16 6.92
N ASP A 100 10.33 -8.20 8.23
CA ASP A 100 9.80 -7.28 9.27
C ASP A 100 9.76 -5.81 8.83
N GLU A 101 10.90 -5.28 8.38
CA GLU A 101 10.97 -3.87 8.03
C GLU A 101 10.14 -3.53 6.78
N ARG A 102 10.01 -4.49 5.85
CA ARG A 102 9.25 -4.32 4.62
C ARG A 102 7.75 -4.39 4.88
N SER A 103 7.29 -5.35 5.69
CA SER A 103 5.87 -5.46 6.08
C SER A 103 5.42 -4.23 6.87
N GLU A 104 6.27 -3.71 7.76
CA GLU A 104 5.99 -2.49 8.52
C GLU A 104 5.91 -1.24 7.62
N ILE A 105 6.87 -1.05 6.71
CA ILE A 105 6.86 0.09 5.79
C ILE A 105 5.70 0.00 4.81
N ALA A 106 5.38 -1.19 4.29
CA ALA A 106 4.27 -1.39 3.38
C ALA A 106 2.94 -1.01 4.03
N SER A 107 2.71 -1.43 5.29
CA SER A 107 1.54 -1.02 6.06
C SER A 107 1.50 0.49 6.25
N TYR A 108 2.61 1.12 6.64
CA TYR A 108 2.64 2.58 6.77
C TYR A 108 2.37 3.32 5.44
N CYS A 109 2.96 2.83 4.35
CA CYS A 109 2.75 3.38 3.02
C CYS A 109 1.28 3.27 2.59
N PHE A 110 0.62 2.14 2.87
CA PHE A 110 -0.81 1.99 2.62
C PHE A 110 -1.63 3.03 3.36
N ASP A 111 -1.34 3.26 4.65
CA ASP A 111 -2.06 4.27 5.44
C ASP A 111 -1.94 5.69 4.86
N VAL A 112 -0.73 6.07 4.42
CA VAL A 112 -0.50 7.37 3.78
C VAL A 112 -1.24 7.48 2.45
N LEU A 113 -1.04 6.53 1.54
CA LEU A 113 -1.64 6.55 0.21
C LEU A 113 -3.17 6.44 0.27
N PHE A 114 -3.71 5.64 1.18
CA PHE A 114 -5.15 5.49 1.36
C PHE A 114 -5.79 6.80 1.84
N ARG A 115 -5.14 7.54 2.74
CA ARG A 115 -5.62 8.88 3.17
C ARG A 115 -5.57 9.90 2.04
N GLN A 116 -4.50 9.90 1.25
CA GLN A 116 -4.39 10.77 0.08
C GLN A 116 -5.46 10.45 -0.97
N LEU A 117 -5.66 9.17 -1.28
CA LEU A 117 -6.69 8.69 -2.21
C LEU A 117 -8.10 9.09 -1.74
N ASN A 118 -8.41 8.91 -0.45
CA ASN A 118 -9.72 9.31 0.09
C ASN A 118 -9.92 10.83 0.02
N THR A 119 -8.86 11.62 0.20
CA THR A 119 -8.90 13.08 0.02
C THR A 119 -9.16 13.45 -1.43
N ALA A 120 -8.45 12.81 -2.38
CA ALA A 120 -8.66 12.98 -3.81
C ALA A 120 -10.09 12.60 -4.22
N ARG A 121 -10.59 11.45 -3.74
CA ARG A 121 -11.95 10.96 -4.00
C ARG A 121 -13.01 11.93 -3.48
N LYS A 122 -12.80 12.51 -2.29
CA LYS A 122 -13.71 13.51 -1.72
C LYS A 122 -13.76 14.75 -2.61
N ALA A 123 -12.62 15.27 -3.05
CA ALA A 123 -12.55 16.41 -3.96
C ALA A 123 -13.23 16.11 -5.31
N PHE A 124 -12.99 14.93 -5.88
CA PHE A 124 -13.66 14.48 -7.10
C PHE A 124 -15.19 14.47 -6.95
N ASN A 125 -15.69 13.89 -5.85
CA ASN A 125 -17.12 13.81 -5.56
C ASN A 125 -17.76 15.18 -5.35
N THR A 126 -17.07 16.15 -4.73
CA THR A 126 -17.60 17.51 -4.56
C THR A 126 -17.82 18.23 -5.89
N GLY A 127 -17.06 17.88 -6.94
CA GLY A 127 -17.24 18.42 -8.28
C GLY A 127 -18.34 17.75 -9.10
N GLN A 128 -18.97 16.67 -8.61
CA GLN A 128 -20.01 15.95 -9.34
C GLN A 128 -21.39 16.61 -9.19
N SER A 129 -22.23 16.46 -10.22
CA SER A 129 -23.62 16.96 -10.17
C SER A 129 -24.44 16.26 -9.10
N LYS A 130 -25.18 17.04 -8.29
CA LYS A 130 -26.11 16.54 -7.27
C LYS A 130 -27.32 15.79 -7.85
N ARG A 131 -27.56 15.89 -9.17
CA ARG A 131 -28.66 15.20 -9.87
C ARG A 131 -28.31 13.77 -10.28
N LEU A 132 -27.06 13.34 -10.11
CA LEU A 132 -26.65 11.99 -10.47
C LEU A 132 -27.34 10.95 -9.59
N LYS A 133 -27.69 9.81 -10.20
CA LYS A 133 -28.08 8.62 -9.46
C LYS A 133 -26.91 8.20 -8.56
N ARG A 134 -27.22 7.72 -7.36
CA ARG A 134 -26.23 7.24 -6.39
C ARG A 134 -25.28 6.19 -6.99
N SER A 135 -25.83 5.23 -7.77
CA SER A 135 -25.04 4.20 -8.45
C SER A 135 -24.01 4.79 -9.42
N THR A 136 -24.41 5.79 -10.21
CA THR A 136 -23.52 6.49 -11.14
C THR A 136 -22.43 7.27 -10.41
N LEU A 137 -22.77 7.94 -9.31
CA LEU A 137 -21.79 8.64 -8.48
C LEU A 137 -20.73 7.66 -7.92
N ILE A 138 -21.17 6.52 -7.39
CA ILE A 138 -20.27 5.48 -6.87
C ILE A 138 -19.35 4.95 -7.98
N SER A 139 -19.91 4.54 -9.11
CA SER A 139 -19.15 4.00 -10.24
C SER A 139 -18.10 4.99 -10.77
N ARG A 140 -18.46 6.27 -10.91
CA ARG A 140 -17.50 7.32 -11.31
C ARG A 140 -16.39 7.51 -10.29
N ALA A 141 -16.73 7.50 -9.00
CA ALA A 141 -15.76 7.67 -7.94
C ALA A 141 -14.79 6.48 -7.85
N GLU A 142 -15.25 5.26 -8.11
CA GLU A 142 -14.40 4.07 -8.17
C GLU A 142 -13.45 4.11 -9.37
N ALA A 143 -13.96 4.43 -10.57
CA ALA A 143 -13.13 4.61 -11.77
C ALA A 143 -12.07 5.72 -11.56
N PHE A 144 -12.44 6.82 -10.90
CA PHE A 144 -11.47 7.86 -10.51
C PHE A 144 -10.38 7.30 -9.58
N CYS A 145 -10.74 6.54 -8.55
CA CYS A 145 -9.77 5.94 -7.64
C CYS A 145 -8.84 4.96 -8.35
N GLU A 146 -9.35 4.16 -9.28
CA GLU A 146 -8.54 3.25 -10.10
C GLU A 146 -7.51 4.02 -10.93
N GLY A 147 -7.93 5.08 -11.62
CA GLY A 147 -7.01 5.94 -12.39
C GLY A 147 -5.99 6.67 -11.51
N TRP A 148 -6.38 7.06 -10.29
CA TRP A 148 -5.44 7.67 -9.33
C TRP A 148 -4.33 6.69 -8.93
N VAL A 149 -4.70 5.43 -8.65
CA VAL A 149 -3.73 4.38 -8.31
C VAL A 149 -2.85 4.02 -9.52
N ASP A 150 -3.43 3.96 -10.73
CA ASP A 150 -2.65 3.70 -11.94
C ASP A 150 -1.60 4.79 -12.19
N GLY A 151 -1.92 6.07 -11.94
CA GLY A 151 -0.94 7.17 -12.03
C GLY A 151 0.28 6.97 -11.11
N ILE A 152 0.07 6.42 -9.91
CA ILE A 152 1.16 6.04 -9.01
C ILE A 152 1.93 4.85 -9.60
N TYR A 153 1.22 3.80 -10.02
CA TYR A 153 1.82 2.61 -10.60
C TYR A 153 2.79 2.95 -11.74
N GLN A 154 2.35 3.76 -12.71
CA GLN A 154 3.19 4.15 -13.85
C GLN A 154 4.48 4.86 -13.41
N SER A 155 4.41 5.61 -12.32
CA SER A 155 5.55 6.38 -11.80
C SER A 155 6.54 5.53 -10.99
N VAL A 156 6.13 4.38 -10.48
CA VAL A 156 6.93 3.53 -9.57
C VAL A 156 7.29 2.16 -10.15
N ARG A 157 6.66 1.74 -11.26
CA ARG A 157 6.85 0.40 -11.87
C ARG A 157 8.31 0.07 -12.21
N GLU A 158 9.09 1.06 -12.62
CA GLU A 158 10.51 0.90 -13.00
C GLU A 158 11.42 0.68 -11.77
N PHE A 159 10.88 0.89 -10.58
CA PHE A 159 11.57 0.79 -9.31
C PHE A 159 11.02 -0.37 -8.46
N ALA A 160 10.45 -1.40 -9.11
CA ALA A 160 10.05 -2.61 -8.39
C ALA A 160 11.26 -3.25 -7.69
N LEU A 161 11.05 -3.74 -6.48
CA LEU A 161 12.12 -4.38 -5.72
C LEU A 161 12.38 -5.78 -6.30
N ASN A 162 13.63 -6.02 -6.73
CA ASN A 162 14.04 -7.32 -7.25
C ASN A 162 14.29 -8.27 -6.07
N LEU A 163 13.30 -9.13 -5.81
CA LEU A 163 13.43 -10.21 -4.82
C LEU A 163 14.34 -11.32 -5.34
N THR A 164 15.13 -11.89 -4.44
CA THR A 164 15.84 -13.16 -4.64
C THR A 164 14.86 -14.32 -4.78
N GLU A 165 15.29 -15.43 -5.41
CA GLU A 165 14.44 -16.63 -5.52
C GLU A 165 14.06 -17.21 -4.15
N GLN A 166 14.93 -17.08 -3.14
CA GLN A 166 14.64 -17.49 -1.77
C GLN A 166 13.51 -16.66 -1.16
N GLU A 167 13.53 -15.33 -1.33
CA GLU A 167 12.46 -14.45 -0.84
C GLU A 167 11.14 -14.71 -1.55
N LYS A 168 11.15 -14.93 -2.88
CA LYS A 168 9.96 -15.29 -3.64
C LYS A 168 9.35 -16.60 -3.14
N THR A 169 10.18 -17.61 -2.91
CA THR A 169 9.77 -18.93 -2.40
C THR A 169 9.17 -18.82 -1.00
N ALA A 170 9.82 -18.06 -0.10
CA ALA A 170 9.30 -17.84 1.26
C ALA A 170 7.92 -17.16 1.25
N LEU A 171 7.74 -16.12 0.44
CA LEU A 171 6.43 -15.45 0.29
C LEU A 171 5.37 -16.38 -0.29
N ALA A 172 5.72 -17.22 -1.28
CA ALA A 172 4.79 -18.16 -1.91
C ALA A 172 4.35 -19.26 -0.94
N ASN A 173 5.28 -19.86 -0.19
CA ASN A 173 4.99 -20.88 0.82
C ASN A 173 4.08 -20.30 1.91
N TYR A 174 4.40 -19.11 2.41
CA TYR A 174 3.56 -18.44 3.41
C TYR A 174 2.15 -18.16 2.89
N HIS A 175 2.03 -17.71 1.63
CA HIS A 175 0.73 -17.52 1.00
C HIS A 175 -0.07 -18.83 0.89
N GLN A 176 0.59 -19.97 0.67
CA GLN A 176 -0.08 -21.26 0.61
C GLN A 176 -0.66 -21.65 1.98
N ILE A 177 0.10 -21.46 3.05
CA ILE A 177 -0.35 -21.70 4.43
C ILE A 177 -1.62 -20.89 4.76
N LEU A 178 -1.71 -19.64 4.30
CA LEU A 178 -2.90 -18.80 4.50
C LEU A 178 -4.17 -19.27 3.76
N ARG A 179 -4.04 -20.21 2.81
CA ARG A 179 -5.17 -20.75 2.03
C ARG A 179 -5.68 -22.09 2.58
N GLU A 180 -4.91 -22.72 3.46
CA GLU A 180 -5.26 -23.97 4.16
C GLU A 180 -6.09 -23.67 5.41
#